data_AF-A0A352ALV7-F1
#
_entry.id   AF-A0A352ALV7-F1
#
_cell.length_a   1.000
_cell.length_b   1.000
_cell.length_c   1.000
_cell.angle_alpha   90.00
_cell.angle_beta   90.00
_cell.angle_gamma   90.00
#
_symmetry.space_group_name_H-M   'P 1'
#
loop_
_entity.id
_entity.type
_entity.pdbx_description
1 polymer ?
#
loop_
_entity_poly.entity_id
_entity_poly.type
_entity_poly.pdbx_seq_one_letter_code
_entity_poly.pdbx_strand_id
1 'polypeptide(L)'
;MNRAQQAYYLEKQDFVGETTDIGKLGLGIATNTQNYSYVIKGDVGASNNTKAANIGQPAKAASATVRAYVGGVQIGTQAATSEATTLAVLCQGEKAPAANGGTPTGEYGAIGWIAPGAAGAPSCVPGYVDLGK
;
A
#
# COMPACT_ATOMS: atom_id res chain seq x y z
N MET A 1 -2.01 -5.72 6.09
CA MET A 1 -0.90 -4.76 6.04
C MET A 1 -1.34 -3.36 6.48
N ASN A 2 -2.31 -2.70 5.82
CA ASN A 2 -2.76 -1.35 6.21
C ASN A 2 -3.12 -1.18 7.70
N ARG A 3 -3.94 -2.06 8.28
CA ARG A 3 -4.28 -1.98 9.72
C ARG A 3 -3.06 -2.08 10.63
N ALA A 4 -2.08 -2.91 10.27
CA ALA A 4 -0.84 -3.03 11.03
C ALA A 4 0.05 -1.80 10.88
N GLN A 5 0.08 -1.19 9.69
CA GLN A 5 0.75 0.09 9.49
C GLN A 5 0.13 1.19 10.36
N GLN A 6 -1.21 1.27 10.43
CA GLN A 6 -1.90 2.24 11.29
C GLN A 6 -1.60 2.01 12.78
N ALA A 7 -1.60 0.75 13.24
CA ALA A 7 -1.22 0.41 14.61
C ALA A 7 0.25 0.77 14.91
N TYR A 8 1.16 0.42 14.01
CA TYR A 8 2.58 0.76 14.13
C TYR A 8 2.79 2.29 14.18
N TYR A 9 2.06 3.04 13.35
CA TYR A 9 2.10 4.51 13.37
C TYR A 9 1.60 5.08 14.71
N LEU A 10 0.53 4.53 15.29
CA LEU A 10 0.07 4.97 16.62
C LEU A 10 1.14 4.79 17.69
N GLU A 11 1.94 3.73 17.61
CA GLU A 11 2.99 3.43 18.59
C GLU A 11 4.31 4.16 18.33
N LYS A 12 4.66 4.39 17.06
CA LYS A 12 6.00 4.86 16.64
C LYS A 12 6.01 6.21 15.96
N GLN A 13 4.84 6.74 15.61
CA GLN A 13 4.67 7.98 14.84
C GLN A 13 5.43 7.96 13.50
N ASP A 14 5.54 6.76 12.91
CA ASP A 14 6.19 6.50 11.63
C ASP A 14 5.50 5.29 10.97
N PHE A 15 5.37 5.31 9.64
CA PHE A 15 4.97 4.11 8.90
C PHE A 15 6.21 3.27 8.56
N VAL A 16 6.06 1.95 8.52
CA VAL A 16 7.12 1.09 7.98
C VAL A 16 7.25 1.41 6.49
N GLY A 17 8.43 1.91 6.10
CA GLY A 17 8.69 2.39 4.74
C GLY A 17 9.46 1.42 3.85
N GLU A 18 10.00 0.33 4.38
CA GLU A 18 10.83 -0.59 3.60
C GLU A 18 10.42 -2.06 3.79
N THR A 19 10.47 -2.83 2.71
CA THR A 19 10.11 -4.26 2.73
C THR A 19 10.98 -5.09 3.68
N THR A 20 12.24 -4.71 3.89
CA THR A 20 13.13 -5.39 4.85
C THR A 20 12.63 -5.29 6.28
N ASP A 21 11.82 -4.27 6.58
CA ASP A 21 11.27 -4.00 7.89
C ASP A 21 9.83 -4.49 8.07
N ILE A 22 9.28 -5.24 7.11
CA ILE A 22 7.90 -5.78 7.17
C ILE A 22 7.61 -6.59 8.44
N GLY A 23 8.65 -7.20 9.04
CA GLY A 23 8.53 -7.91 10.31
C GLY A 23 8.11 -7.02 11.48
N LYS A 24 8.41 -5.71 11.44
CA LYS A 24 7.99 -4.73 12.44
C LYS A 24 6.47 -4.57 12.53
N LEU A 25 5.74 -4.95 11.49
CA LEU A 25 4.28 -4.95 11.47
C LEU A 25 3.65 -6.11 12.26
N GLY A 26 4.44 -7.09 12.73
CA GLY A 26 3.94 -8.19 13.56
C GLY A 26 2.95 -9.13 12.86
N LEU A 27 2.91 -9.12 11.53
CA LEU A 27 1.91 -9.85 10.74
C LEU A 27 2.18 -11.37 10.62
N GLY A 28 3.42 -11.80 10.86
CA GLY A 28 3.82 -13.20 10.71
C GLY A 28 3.71 -13.75 9.27
N ILE A 29 3.70 -12.89 8.26
CA ILE A 29 3.63 -13.30 6.85
C ILE A 29 5.02 -13.45 6.24
N ALA A 30 5.20 -14.47 5.40
CA ALA A 30 6.38 -14.56 4.55
C ALA A 30 6.30 -13.47 3.46
N THR A 31 7.42 -12.77 3.22
CA THR A 31 7.51 -11.76 2.14
C THR A 31 7.26 -12.34 0.77
N ASN A 32 7.59 -13.61 0.57
CA ASN A 32 7.35 -14.33 -0.67
C ASN A 32 6.50 -15.57 -0.38
N THR A 33 5.42 -15.70 -1.13
CA THR A 33 4.52 -16.85 -1.10
C THR A 33 4.39 -17.41 -2.51
N GLN A 34 3.68 -18.53 -2.66
CA GLN A 34 3.44 -19.12 -3.99
C GLN A 34 2.74 -18.15 -4.96
N ASN A 35 1.90 -17.24 -4.45
CA ASN A 35 1.03 -16.40 -5.27
C ASN A 35 1.41 -14.92 -5.22
N TYR A 36 2.06 -14.46 -4.15
CA TYR A 36 2.40 -13.05 -3.96
C TYR A 36 3.80 -12.84 -3.41
N SER A 37 4.45 -11.76 -3.88
CA SER A 37 5.53 -11.07 -3.21
C SER A 37 4.98 -9.81 -2.55
N TYR A 38 5.24 -9.65 -1.27
CA TYR A 38 4.80 -8.50 -0.49
C TYR A 38 5.89 -7.44 -0.42
N VAL A 39 5.52 -6.21 -0.78
CA VAL A 39 6.43 -5.08 -0.84
C VAL A 39 5.85 -3.93 -0.03
N ILE A 40 6.72 -3.25 0.72
CA ILE A 40 6.40 -2.03 1.44
C ILE A 40 7.30 -0.92 0.94
N LYS A 41 6.71 0.27 0.77
CA LYS A 41 7.41 1.46 0.31
C LYS A 41 6.79 2.71 0.93
N GLY A 42 7.61 3.41 1.71
CA GLY A 42 7.29 4.67 2.36
C GLY A 42 7.73 5.88 1.55
N ASP A 43 7.84 7.00 2.23
CA ASP A 43 8.28 8.29 1.69
C ASP A 43 9.76 8.28 1.32
N VAL A 44 10.06 8.51 0.04
CA VAL A 44 11.45 8.61 -0.41
C VAL A 44 12.08 9.88 0.17
N GLY A 45 13.13 9.72 0.98
CA GLY A 45 13.93 10.83 1.52
C GLY A 45 13.35 11.52 2.75
N ALA A 46 12.27 11.01 3.34
CA ALA A 46 11.73 11.54 4.59
C ALA A 46 12.38 10.89 5.82
N SER A 47 12.58 11.67 6.88
CA SER A 47 13.08 11.15 8.16
C SER A 47 12.03 10.31 8.89
N ASN A 48 10.74 10.62 8.70
CA ASN A 48 9.59 9.83 9.14
C ASN A 48 8.60 9.72 7.97
N ASN A 49 8.09 8.53 7.73
CA ASN A 49 7.09 8.24 6.71
C ASN A 49 5.71 8.70 7.19
N THR A 50 5.13 9.63 6.44
CA THR A 50 3.76 10.12 6.60
C THR A 50 2.77 9.41 5.68
N LYS A 51 3.30 8.62 4.74
CA LYS A 51 2.55 7.70 3.88
C LYS A 51 3.36 6.44 3.61
N ALA A 52 2.66 5.35 3.38
CA ALA A 52 3.26 4.10 2.93
C ALA A 52 2.30 3.32 2.03
N ALA A 53 2.89 2.62 1.08
CA ALA A 53 2.22 1.69 0.20
C ALA A 53 2.56 0.25 0.60
N ASN A 54 1.55 -0.60 0.62
CA ASN A 54 1.63 -2.02 0.91
C ASN A 54 1.15 -2.78 -0.33
N ILE A 55 2.04 -3.47 -1.02
CA ILE A 55 1.74 -4.10 -2.30
C ILE A 55 1.76 -5.62 -2.15
N GLY A 56 0.73 -6.28 -2.66
CA GLY A 56 0.75 -7.70 -3.00
C GLY A 56 0.99 -7.86 -4.49
N GLN A 57 2.25 -8.05 -4.89
CA GLN A 57 2.66 -8.28 -6.27
C GLN A 57 2.41 -9.74 -6.65
N PRO A 58 1.70 -10.05 -7.74
CA PRO A 58 1.55 -11.44 -8.17
C PRO A 58 2.90 -12.09 -8.49
N ALA A 59 3.23 -13.20 -7.84
CA ALA A 59 4.58 -13.81 -7.87
C ALA A 59 4.99 -14.36 -9.25
N LYS A 60 4.03 -14.68 -10.12
CA LYS A 60 4.27 -15.21 -11.47
C LYS A 60 4.33 -14.13 -12.56
N ALA A 61 4.49 -12.86 -12.17
CA ALA A 61 4.56 -11.70 -13.07
C ALA A 61 3.46 -11.77 -14.15
N ALA A 62 3.81 -11.67 -15.43
CA ALA A 62 2.88 -11.69 -16.57
C ALA A 62 1.98 -12.94 -16.65
N SER A 63 2.43 -14.09 -16.13
CA SER A 63 1.65 -15.34 -16.14
C SER A 63 0.79 -15.53 -14.90
N ALA A 64 0.76 -14.54 -14.00
CA ALA A 64 -0.03 -14.65 -12.79
C ALA A 64 -1.52 -14.53 -13.11
N THR A 65 -2.29 -15.52 -12.65
CA THR A 65 -3.75 -15.57 -12.78
C THR A 65 -4.46 -14.84 -11.63
N VAL A 66 -3.69 -14.39 -10.63
CA VAL A 66 -4.19 -13.61 -9.50
C VAL A 66 -3.97 -12.11 -9.74
N ARG A 67 -4.90 -11.29 -9.24
CA ARG A 67 -4.86 -9.83 -9.36
C ARG A 67 -3.86 -9.23 -8.39
N ALA A 68 -3.27 -8.11 -8.76
CA ALA A 68 -2.44 -7.33 -7.85
C ALA A 68 -3.28 -6.60 -6.81
N TYR A 69 -2.72 -6.40 -5.62
CA TYR A 69 -3.30 -5.58 -4.56
C TYR A 69 -2.35 -4.45 -4.18
N VAL A 70 -2.89 -3.27 -3.96
CA VAL A 70 -2.15 -2.10 -3.48
C VAL A 70 -2.96 -1.48 -2.37
N GLY A 71 -2.42 -1.46 -1.15
CA GLY A 71 -2.98 -0.75 -0.03
C GLY A 71 -2.18 0.52 0.24
N GLY A 72 -2.86 1.65 0.42
CA GLY A 72 -2.22 2.90 0.86
C GLY A 72 -2.59 3.22 2.29
N VAL A 73 -1.64 3.78 3.03
CA VAL A 73 -1.86 4.47 4.29
C VAL A 73 -1.21 5.84 4.24
N GLN A 74 -1.87 6.83 4.82
CA GLN A 74 -1.38 8.21 4.88
C GLN A 74 -2.01 8.93 6.08
N ILE A 75 -1.31 9.92 6.63
CA ILE A 75 -1.89 10.88 7.57
C ILE A 75 -2.76 11.87 6.80
N GLY A 76 -4.04 11.93 7.14
CA GLY A 76 -4.97 12.96 6.69
C GLY A 76 -5.43 13.83 7.85
N THR A 77 -5.95 15.01 7.55
CA THR A 77 -6.59 15.88 8.53
C THR A 77 -8.10 15.85 8.36
N GLN A 78 -8.85 15.68 9.45
CA GLN A 78 -10.30 15.87 9.40
C GLN A 78 -10.62 17.36 9.27
N ALA A 79 -11.30 17.74 8.19
CA ALA A 79 -11.61 19.14 7.90
C ALA A 79 -12.43 19.84 9.00
N ALA A 80 -13.25 19.09 9.75
CA ALA A 80 -14.11 19.65 10.80
C ALA A 80 -13.38 19.89 12.14
N THR A 81 -12.39 19.06 12.49
CA THR A 81 -11.73 19.08 13.80
C THR A 81 -10.25 19.46 13.73
N SER A 82 -9.68 19.51 12.53
CA SER A 82 -8.23 19.64 12.29
C SER A 82 -7.38 18.54 12.95
N GLU A 83 -8.00 17.43 13.36
CA GLU A 83 -7.30 16.29 13.94
C GLU A 83 -6.59 15.49 12.84
N ALA A 84 -5.31 15.18 13.08
CA ALA A 84 -4.56 14.25 12.26
C ALA A 84 -5.00 12.81 12.57
N THR A 85 -5.38 12.08 11.54
CA THR A 85 -5.76 10.67 11.62
C THR A 85 -5.09 9.87 10.52
N THR A 86 -4.96 8.56 10.72
CA THR A 86 -4.42 7.67 9.69
C THR A 86 -5.57 7.20 8.79
N LEU A 87 -5.46 7.48 7.50
CA LEU A 87 -6.40 7.07 6.47
C LEU A 87 -5.80 5.92 5.66
N ALA A 88 -6.66 5.06 5.11
CA ALA A 88 -6.23 3.92 4.35
C ALA A 88 -7.15 3.63 3.16
N VAL A 89 -6.59 3.04 2.12
CA VAL A 89 -7.32 2.53 0.95
C VAL A 89 -6.81 1.14 0.60
N LEU A 90 -7.67 0.30 0.05
CA LEU A 90 -7.29 -1.00 -0.50
C LEU A 90 -7.75 -1.10 -1.95
N CYS A 91 -6.80 -1.19 -2.86
CA CYS A 91 -7.01 -1.24 -4.29
C CYS A 91 -6.70 -2.64 -4.82
N GLN A 92 -7.48 -3.10 -5.79
CA GLN A 92 -7.24 -4.35 -6.53
C GLN A 92 -7.16 -4.04 -8.02
N GLY A 93 -6.22 -4.66 -8.73
CA GLY A 93 -6.17 -4.53 -10.19
C GLY A 93 -7.43 -5.07 -10.86
N GLU A 94 -7.98 -4.37 -11.84
CA GLU A 94 -9.18 -4.79 -12.57
C GLU A 94 -9.02 -6.16 -13.26
N LYS A 95 -7.79 -6.45 -13.70
CA LYS A 95 -7.41 -7.68 -14.39
C LYS A 95 -6.18 -8.29 -13.73
N ALA A 96 -6.04 -9.61 -13.84
CA ALA A 96 -4.81 -10.30 -13.48
C ALA A 96 -3.75 -10.07 -14.57
N PRO A 97 -2.45 -10.19 -14.27
CA PRO A 97 -1.39 -10.06 -15.27
C PRO A 97 -1.58 -10.98 -16.49
N ALA A 98 -2.02 -12.22 -16.28
CA ALA A 98 -2.31 -13.17 -17.36
C ALA A 98 -3.46 -12.72 -18.30
N ALA A 99 -4.26 -11.73 -17.88
CA ALA A 99 -5.30 -11.09 -18.66
C ALA A 99 -4.93 -9.66 -19.06
N ASN A 100 -3.63 -9.36 -19.18
CA ASN A 100 -3.06 -8.04 -19.47
C ASN A 100 -3.40 -6.98 -18.40
N GLY A 101 -3.54 -7.41 -17.14
CA GLY A 101 -3.63 -6.51 -15.99
C GLY A 101 -2.28 -5.95 -15.59
N GLY A 102 -2.27 -4.75 -15.01
CA GLY A 102 -1.06 -4.14 -14.50
C GLY A 102 -0.42 -5.00 -13.39
N THR A 103 0.88 -5.22 -13.49
CA THR A 103 1.69 -5.61 -12.34
C THR A 103 2.23 -4.34 -11.70
N PRO A 104 2.09 -4.15 -10.38
CA PRO A 104 2.80 -3.09 -9.69
C PRO A 104 4.27 -3.51 -9.61
N THR A 105 5.01 -3.45 -10.72
CA THR A 105 6.41 -3.87 -10.83
C THR A 105 7.29 -2.65 -11.02
N GLY A 106 8.28 -2.48 -10.12
CA GLY A 106 9.54 -1.78 -10.37
C GLY A 106 9.48 -0.26 -10.57
N GLU A 107 10.21 0.46 -9.71
CA GLU A 107 10.83 1.78 -9.97
C GLU A 107 9.98 2.89 -10.61
N TYR A 108 8.73 3.02 -10.18
CA TYR A 108 8.21 4.31 -9.75
C TYR A 108 7.59 4.06 -8.40
N GLY A 109 8.13 4.71 -7.35
CA GLY A 109 7.92 4.38 -5.94
C GLY A 109 6.47 4.00 -5.67
N ALA A 110 6.25 2.89 -4.96
CA ALA A 110 4.92 2.32 -4.70
C ALA A 110 3.83 3.33 -4.28
N ILE A 111 4.25 4.45 -3.70
CA ILE A 111 3.42 5.61 -3.42
C ILE A 111 2.66 6.12 -4.65
N GLY A 112 3.23 6.05 -5.85
CA GLY A 112 2.59 6.46 -7.11
C GLY A 112 1.43 5.56 -7.55
N TRP A 113 1.24 4.40 -6.92
CA TRP A 113 0.06 3.54 -7.10
C TRP A 113 -1.10 3.91 -6.17
N ILE A 114 -0.91 4.96 -5.38
CA ILE A 114 -1.90 5.56 -4.50
C ILE A 114 -1.95 7.06 -4.81
N ALA A 115 -3.03 7.52 -5.41
CA ALA A 115 -3.20 8.94 -5.72
C ALA A 115 -3.68 9.71 -4.48
N PRO A 116 -3.31 11.00 -4.33
CA PRO A 116 -3.92 11.86 -3.31
C PRO A 116 -5.41 12.02 -3.62
N GLY A 117 -6.25 11.55 -2.72
CA GLY A 117 -7.70 11.70 -2.74
C GLY A 117 -8.18 12.89 -1.92
N ALA A 118 -9.51 13.00 -1.74
CA ALA A 118 -10.13 14.07 -0.97
C ALA A 118 -9.64 14.08 0.49
N ALA A 119 -9.45 15.27 1.07
CA ALA A 119 -8.96 15.46 2.44
C ALA A 119 -7.62 14.75 2.76
N GLY A 120 -6.81 14.46 1.74
CA GLY A 120 -5.55 13.73 1.91
C GLY A 120 -5.71 12.23 2.11
N ALA A 121 -6.89 11.66 1.89
CA ALA A 121 -7.09 10.22 1.88
C ALA A 121 -6.37 9.59 0.69
N PRO A 122 -5.70 8.44 0.85
CA PRO A 122 -5.16 7.72 -0.29
C PRO A 122 -6.30 7.19 -1.20
N SER A 123 -6.09 7.15 -2.51
CA SER A 123 -7.09 6.67 -3.49
C SER A 123 -6.45 5.76 -4.55
N CYS A 124 -7.27 4.92 -5.20
CA CYS A 124 -6.79 4.00 -6.23
C CYS A 124 -6.47 4.72 -7.54
N VAL A 125 -5.37 4.30 -8.18
CA VAL A 125 -4.99 4.77 -9.51
C VAL A 125 -5.83 4.09 -10.61
N PRO A 126 -5.89 4.66 -11.84
CA PRO A 126 -6.57 4.03 -12.96
C PRO A 126 -6.13 2.58 -13.20
N GLY A 127 -7.08 1.70 -13.55
CA GLY A 127 -6.84 0.26 -13.71
C GLY A 127 -6.89 -0.53 -12.40
N TYR A 128 -7.17 0.13 -11.28
CA TYR A 128 -7.44 -0.47 -9.98
C TYR A 128 -8.80 -0.04 -9.44
N VAL A 129 -9.50 -0.98 -8.82
CA VAL A 129 -10.78 -0.77 -8.16
C VAL A 129 -10.56 -0.64 -6.65
N ASP A 130 -11.24 0.32 -6.05
CA ASP A 130 -11.30 0.48 -4.60
C ASP A 130 -12.18 -0.60 -3.97
N LEU A 131 -11.62 -1.36 -3.04
CA LEU A 131 -12.30 -2.40 -2.28
C LEU A 131 -12.81 -1.90 -0.91
N GLY A 132 -12.58 -0.63 -0.57
CA GLY A 132 -12.97 0.00 0.68
C GLY A 132 -14.28 0.79 0.64
N LYS A 133 -15.14 0.54 -0.35
CA LYS A 133 -16.50 1.10 -0.41
C LYS A 133 -17.51 0.22 0.33
#